data_AF-A0A2V6WQ92-F1
#
_entry.id   AF-A0A2V6WQ92-F1
#
_cell.length_a   1.000
_cell.length_b   1.000
_cell.length_c   1.000
_cell.angle_alpha   90.00
_cell.angle_beta   90.00
_cell.angle_gamma   90.00
#
_symmetry.space_group_name_H-M   'P 1'
#
loop_
_entity.id
_entity.type
_entity.pdbx_description
1 polymer ?
#
loop_
_entity_poly.entity_id
_entity_poly.type
_entity_poly.pdbx_seq_one_letter_code
_entity_poly.pdbx_strand_id
1 'polypeptide(L)'
;LALVAMALAVALALPLGILSALRRNSVLDTFAMAFALSGQCMPTFWLGILLILVFAVQLRWVPVYGGEGLAALALPALTLGVWAMARTARITRSSMLEVLHQDFLRTARAKGISEWGVVLRHALRNGAIPIVTAIGLELGNLLGGAVITEAVFAYPGVGRLA
;
A
#
# COMPACT_ATOMS: atom_id res chain seq x y z
N LEU A 1 7.92 13.48 -0.33
CA LEU A 1 8.04 12.01 -0.48
C LEU A 1 6.95 11.24 0.26
N ALA A 2 6.82 11.41 1.59
CA ALA A 2 5.88 10.63 2.42
C ALA A 2 4.42 10.63 1.93
N LEU A 3 3.88 11.78 1.52
CA LEU A 3 2.51 11.86 0.98
C LEU A 3 2.32 11.06 -0.32
N VAL A 4 3.32 11.09 -1.21
CA VAL A 4 3.29 10.32 -2.47
C VAL A 4 3.39 8.83 -2.18
N ALA A 5 4.28 8.44 -1.26
CA ALA A 5 4.41 7.06 -0.79
C ALA A 5 3.10 6.55 -0.18
N MET A 6 2.44 7.37 0.65
CA MET A 6 1.14 7.04 1.25
C MET A 6 0.06 6.90 0.18
N ALA A 7 -0.05 7.86 -0.75
CA ALA A 7 -1.04 7.80 -1.82
C ALA A 7 -0.88 6.54 -2.68
N LEU A 8 0.35 6.20 -3.06
CA LEU A 8 0.65 4.95 -3.77
C LEU A 8 0.33 3.72 -2.92
N ALA A 9 0.70 3.74 -1.64
CA ALA A 9 0.42 2.63 -0.73
C ALA A 9 -1.08 2.37 -0.61
N VAL A 10 -1.91 3.41 -0.41
CA VAL A 10 -3.37 3.28 -0.32
C VAL A 10 -3.98 2.85 -1.66
N ALA A 11 -3.51 3.43 -2.77
CA ALA A 11 -3.99 3.10 -4.11
C ALA A 11 -3.76 1.63 -4.48
N LEU A 12 -2.68 1.00 -3.98
CA LEU A 12 -2.40 -0.41 -4.19
C LEU A 12 -3.02 -1.31 -3.10
N ALA A 13 -2.99 -0.86 -1.84
CA ALA A 13 -3.45 -1.64 -0.70
C ALA A 13 -4.96 -1.84 -0.68
N LEU A 14 -5.76 -0.83 -1.00
CA LEU A 14 -7.22 -0.96 -0.96
C LEU A 14 -7.72 -1.97 -1.99
N PRO A 15 -7.34 -1.92 -3.29
CA PRO A 15 -7.75 -2.92 -4.25
C PRO A 15 -7.26 -4.33 -3.88
N LEU A 16 -6.00 -4.47 -3.46
CA LEU A 16 -5.45 -5.77 -3.04
C LEU A 16 -6.20 -6.33 -1.83
N GLY A 17 -6.47 -5.52 -0.81
CA GLY A 17 -7.17 -5.93 0.40
C GLY A 17 -8.64 -6.29 0.14
N ILE A 18 -9.34 -5.47 -0.65
CA ILE A 18 -10.74 -5.72 -1.04
C ILE A 18 -10.83 -7.00 -1.89
N LEU A 19 -9.99 -7.13 -2.91
CA LEU A 19 -10.03 -8.29 -3.82
C LEU A 19 -9.67 -9.59 -3.10
N SER A 20 -8.70 -9.54 -2.18
CA SER A 20 -8.32 -10.68 -1.33
C SER A 20 -9.43 -11.07 -0.35
N ALA A 21 -10.18 -10.09 0.18
CA ALA A 21 -11.34 -10.37 1.03
C ALA A 21 -12.51 -10.99 0.26
N LEU A 22 -12.78 -10.51 -0.96
CA LEU A 22 -13.85 -11.05 -1.82
C LEU A 22 -13.55 -12.49 -2.27
N ARG A 23 -12.28 -12.83 -2.48
CA ARG A 23 -11.82 -14.17 -2.85
C ARG A 23 -11.02 -14.82 -1.74
N ARG A 24 -11.56 -14.80 -0.51
CA ARG A 24 -10.92 -15.40 0.66
C ARG A 24 -10.48 -16.85 0.39
N ASN A 25 -9.27 -17.19 0.82
CA ASN A 25 -8.66 -18.53 0.65
C ASN A 25 -8.46 -18.95 -0.81
N SER A 26 -8.60 -18.04 -1.77
CA SER A 26 -8.20 -18.32 -3.15
C SER A 26 -6.70 -18.17 -3.31
N VAL A 27 -6.17 -18.75 -4.39
CA VAL A 27 -4.78 -18.57 -4.82
C VAL A 27 -4.41 -17.08 -4.91
N LEU A 28 -5.34 -16.23 -5.35
CA LEU A 28 -5.14 -14.78 -5.42
C LEU A 28 -4.94 -14.15 -4.04
N ASP A 29 -5.73 -14.54 -3.03
CA ASP A 29 -5.58 -14.08 -1.65
C ASP A 29 -4.22 -14.51 -1.09
N THR A 30 -3.86 -15.78 -1.25
CA THR A 30 -2.58 -16.32 -0.78
C THR A 30 -1.39 -15.61 -1.43
N PHE A 31 -1.38 -15.44 -2.76
CA PHE A 31 -0.29 -14.75 -3.46
C PHE A 31 -0.22 -13.26 -3.09
N ALA A 32 -1.35 -12.56 -3.05
CA ALA A 32 -1.38 -11.13 -2.70
C ALA A 32 -0.84 -10.90 -1.28
N MET A 33 -1.26 -11.72 -0.31
CA MET A 33 -0.80 -11.61 1.07
C MET A 33 0.65 -12.06 1.24
N ALA A 34 1.07 -13.13 0.56
CA ALA A 34 2.47 -13.58 0.58
C ALA A 34 3.41 -12.52 0.00
N PHE A 35 3.04 -11.90 -1.13
CA PHE A 35 3.80 -10.82 -1.74
C PHE A 35 3.89 -9.60 -0.82
N ALA A 36 2.75 -9.16 -0.26
CA ALA A 36 2.71 -8.04 0.67
C ALA A 36 3.57 -8.28 1.92
N LEU A 37 3.49 -9.48 2.50
CA LEU A 37 4.27 -9.85 3.69
C LEU A 37 5.77 -9.95 3.39
N SER A 38 6.14 -10.52 2.24
CA SER A 38 7.54 -10.66 1.83
C SER A 38 8.24 -9.31 1.73
N GLY A 39 7.57 -8.29 1.17
CA GLY A 39 8.09 -6.93 1.11
C GLY A 39 8.28 -6.30 2.49
N GLN A 40 7.47 -6.70 3.49
CA GLN A 40 7.58 -6.20 4.86
C GLN A 40 8.72 -6.85 5.65
N CYS A 41 9.12 -8.08 5.30
CA CYS A 41 10.23 -8.79 5.95
C CYS A 41 11.60 -8.16 5.68
N MET A 42 11.70 -7.34 4.63
CA MET A 42 12.94 -6.69 4.23
C MET A 42 13.09 -5.32 4.92
N PRO A 43 14.28 -4.96 5.41
CA PRO A 43 14.55 -3.58 5.84
C PRO A 43 14.34 -2.59 4.70
N THR A 44 13.72 -1.44 4.98
CA THR A 44 13.33 -0.45 3.95
C THR A 44 14.50 0.04 3.12
N PHE A 45 15.66 0.29 3.74
CA PHE A 45 16.88 0.72 3.02
C PHE A 45 17.39 -0.39 2.08
N TRP A 46 17.30 -1.65 2.51
CA TRP A 46 17.78 -2.79 1.74
C TRP A 46 16.88 -3.04 0.53
N LEU A 47 15.56 -2.94 0.73
CA LEU A 47 14.60 -2.93 -0.36
C LEU A 47 14.87 -1.77 -1.34
N GLY A 48 15.24 -0.59 -0.83
CA GLY A 48 15.70 0.55 -1.63
C GLY A 48 16.86 0.20 -2.55
N ILE A 49 17.93 -0.36 -1.99
CA ILE A 49 19.13 -0.75 -2.73
C ILE A 49 18.80 -1.81 -3.80
N LEU A 50 17.98 -2.80 -3.47
CA LEU A 50 17.55 -3.82 -4.43
C LEU A 50 16.75 -3.22 -5.59
N LEU A 51 15.81 -2.31 -5.30
CA LEU A 51 15.02 -1.67 -6.33
C LEU A 51 15.88 -0.79 -7.24
N ILE A 52 16.91 -0.12 -6.72
CA ILE A 52 17.92 0.57 -7.53
C ILE A 52 18.65 -0.44 -8.43
N LEU A 53 19.14 -1.55 -7.87
CA LEU A 53 19.89 -2.56 -8.62
C LEU A 53 19.08 -3.11 -9.80
N VAL A 54 17.82 -3.46 -9.56
CA VAL A 54 16.95 -4.05 -10.59
C VAL A 54 16.53 -2.98 -11.61
N PHE A 55 15.87 -1.91 -11.17
CA PHE A 55 15.22 -0.98 -12.10
C PHE A 55 16.16 0.05 -12.72
N ALA A 56 17.19 0.48 -11.99
CA ALA A 56 18.10 1.52 -12.46
C ALA A 56 19.36 0.92 -13.10
N VAL A 57 19.95 -0.14 -12.53
CA VAL A 57 21.20 -0.73 -13.04
C VAL A 57 20.95 -1.79 -14.12
N GLN A 58 20.12 -2.80 -13.83
CA GLN A 58 19.89 -3.91 -14.76
C GLN A 58 18.94 -3.52 -15.90
N LEU A 59 17.73 -3.05 -15.57
CA LEU A 59 16.71 -2.73 -16.56
C LEU A 59 16.90 -1.35 -17.21
N ARG A 60 17.65 -0.44 -16.56
CA ARG A 60 17.88 0.95 -17.00
C ARG A 60 16.59 1.72 -17.30
N TRP A 61 15.51 1.40 -16.57
CA TRP A 61 14.21 2.07 -16.73
C TRP A 61 14.19 3.46 -16.08
N VAL A 62 15.01 3.66 -15.05
CA VAL A 62 15.03 4.89 -14.25
C VAL A 62 16.49 5.33 -14.04
N PRO A 63 16.81 6.63 -14.13
CA PRO A 63 18.15 7.12 -13.80
C PRO A 63 18.49 6.81 -12.34
N VAL A 64 19.73 6.36 -12.08
CA VAL A 64 20.20 6.02 -10.72
C VAL A 64 20.29 7.28 -9.83
N TYR A 65 20.69 8.42 -10.42
CA TYR A 65 20.85 9.70 -9.74
C TYR A 65 20.45 10.85 -10.65
N GLY A 66 19.95 11.95 -10.07
CA GLY A 66 19.75 13.22 -10.79
C GLY A 66 18.61 13.24 -11.81
N GLY A 67 17.68 12.28 -11.77
CA GLY A 67 16.49 12.33 -12.62
C GLY A 67 15.52 13.42 -12.15
N GLU A 68 15.12 14.32 -13.05
CA GLU A 68 14.02 15.25 -12.81
C GLU A 68 12.68 14.58 -13.18
N GLY A 69 11.65 14.76 -12.35
CA GLY A 69 10.27 14.34 -12.65
C GLY A 69 9.74 13.13 -11.85
N LEU A 70 8.52 12.69 -12.20
CA LEU A 70 7.76 11.67 -11.46
C LEU A 70 8.45 10.30 -11.40
N ALA A 71 9.28 9.97 -12.38
CA ALA A 71 10.02 8.70 -12.42
C ALA A 71 11.06 8.60 -11.29
N ALA A 72 11.71 9.73 -10.94
CA ALA A 72 12.67 9.77 -9.85
C ALA A 72 12.00 9.70 -8.46
N LEU A 73 10.71 10.06 -8.38
CA LEU A 73 9.90 9.94 -7.16
C LEU A 73 9.28 8.54 -7.00
N ALA A 74 9.04 7.83 -8.11
CA ALA A 74 8.34 6.54 -8.09
C ALA A 74 9.09 5.48 -7.28
N LEU A 75 10.40 5.31 -7.51
CA LEU A 75 11.20 4.31 -6.79
C LEU A 75 11.31 4.60 -5.28
N PRO A 76 11.71 5.82 -4.83
CA PRO A 76 11.71 6.16 -3.41
C PRO A 76 10.33 6.08 -2.76
N ALA A 77 9.27 6.47 -3.47
CA ALA A 77 7.93 6.41 -2.93
C ALA A 77 7.43 4.97 -2.80
N LEU A 78 7.78 4.09 -3.73
CA LEU A 78 7.45 2.67 -3.67
C LEU A 78 8.22 1.97 -2.55
N THR A 79 9.52 2.23 -2.39
CA THR A 79 10.32 1.64 -1.29
C THR A 79 9.77 1.99 0.07
N LEU A 80 9.43 3.27 0.26
CA LEU A 80 8.87 3.76 1.52
C LEU A 80 7.43 3.25 1.72
N GLY A 81 6.65 3.22 0.63
CA GLY A 81 5.23 2.86 0.65
C GLY A 81 4.94 1.38 0.79
N VAL A 82 5.87 0.47 0.45
CA VAL A 82 5.65 -1.00 0.53
C VAL A 82 5.24 -1.45 1.93
N TRP A 83 5.83 -0.87 2.97
CA TRP A 83 5.53 -1.23 4.36
C TRP A 83 4.10 -0.81 4.76
N ALA A 84 3.75 0.44 4.45
CA ALA A 84 2.41 0.98 4.66
C ALA A 84 1.37 0.25 3.81
N MET A 85 1.70 -0.09 2.56
CA MET A 85 0.85 -0.85 1.64
C MET A 85 0.53 -2.23 2.21
N ALA A 86 1.55 -2.98 2.65
CA ALA A 86 1.38 -4.33 3.18
C ALA A 86 0.51 -4.35 4.44
N ARG A 87 0.76 -3.44 5.38
CA ARG A 87 -0.03 -3.34 6.61
C ARG A 87 -1.46 -2.89 6.33
N THR A 88 -1.64 -1.85 5.51
CA THR A 88 -2.97 -1.34 5.14
C THR A 88 -3.77 -2.40 4.40
N ALA A 89 -3.17 -3.13 3.45
CA ALA A 89 -3.84 -4.20 2.70
C ALA A 89 -4.37 -5.31 3.61
N ARG A 90 -3.59 -5.72 4.62
CA ARG A 90 -4.02 -6.72 5.61
C ARG A 90 -5.17 -6.23 6.48
N ILE A 91 -5.10 -4.98 6.94
CA ILE A 91 -6.17 -4.38 7.75
C ILE A 91 -7.43 -4.26 6.90
N THR A 92 -7.32 -3.74 5.67
CA THR A 92 -8.44 -3.68 4.71
C THR A 92 -9.04 -5.06 4.49
N ARG A 93 -8.22 -6.09 4.27
CA ARG A 93 -8.70 -7.46 4.11
C ARG A 93 -9.47 -7.94 5.33
N SER A 94 -8.92 -7.77 6.54
CA SER A 94 -9.57 -8.20 7.79
C SER A 94 -10.92 -7.51 7.99
N SER A 95 -10.94 -6.18 7.86
CA SER A 95 -12.15 -5.37 8.04
C SER A 95 -13.21 -5.70 7.00
N MET A 96 -12.81 -5.89 5.74
CA MET A 96 -13.72 -6.30 4.68
C MET A 96 -14.28 -7.70 4.94
N LEU A 97 -13.44 -8.65 5.39
CA LEU A 97 -13.92 -9.97 5.78
C LEU A 97 -14.94 -9.89 6.91
N GLU A 98 -14.68 -9.13 7.97
CA GLU A 98 -15.63 -8.98 9.09
C GLU A 98 -16.96 -8.38 8.63
N VAL A 99 -16.92 -7.28 7.87
CA VAL A 99 -18.12 -6.58 7.43
C VAL A 99 -18.91 -7.39 6.40
N LEU A 100 -18.24 -8.14 5.50
CA LEU A 100 -18.90 -8.97 4.48
C LEU A 100 -19.81 -10.07 5.07
N HIS A 101 -19.61 -10.45 6.34
CA HIS A 101 -20.43 -11.47 7.03
C HIS A 101 -21.60 -10.88 7.84
N GLN A 102 -21.81 -9.56 7.83
CA GLN A 102 -22.86 -8.91 8.61
C GLN A 102 -24.24 -8.96 7.92
N ASP A 103 -25.30 -9.07 8.71
CA ASP A 103 -26.67 -9.28 8.21
C ASP A 103 -27.20 -8.12 7.37
N PHE A 104 -26.80 -6.87 7.64
CA PHE A 104 -27.26 -5.74 6.83
C PHE A 104 -26.80 -5.83 5.37
N LEU A 105 -25.69 -6.53 5.08
CA LEU A 105 -25.27 -6.78 3.70
C LEU A 105 -26.13 -7.82 3.01
N ARG A 106 -26.64 -8.83 3.75
CA ARG A 106 -27.63 -9.76 3.22
C ARG A 106 -28.91 -9.01 2.86
N THR A 107 -29.35 -8.09 3.71
CA THR A 107 -30.49 -7.21 3.43
C THR A 107 -30.23 -6.31 2.22
N ALA A 108 -29.02 -5.76 2.07
CA ALA A 108 -28.64 -4.95 0.91
C ALA A 108 -28.68 -5.77 -0.40
N ARG A 109 -28.21 -7.03 -0.37
CA ARG A 109 -28.32 -7.96 -1.51
C ARG A 109 -29.77 -8.31 -1.82
N ALA A 110 -30.60 -8.57 -0.81
CA ALA A 110 -32.02 -8.87 -0.99
C ALA A 110 -32.82 -7.70 -1.60
N LYS A 111 -32.36 -6.46 -1.40
CA LYS A 111 -32.90 -5.25 -2.07
C LYS A 111 -32.49 -5.12 -3.55
N GLY A 112 -31.71 -6.05 -4.10
CA GLY A 112 -31.28 -6.04 -5.51
C GLY A 112 -30.09 -5.13 -5.81
N ILE A 113 -29.34 -4.70 -4.79
CA ILE A 113 -28.12 -3.89 -5.00
C ILE A 113 -27.04 -4.78 -5.63
N SER A 114 -26.36 -4.27 -6.67
CA SER A 114 -25.26 -4.98 -7.33
C SER A 114 -24.13 -5.31 -6.35
N GLU A 115 -23.43 -6.44 -6.54
CA GLU A 115 -22.33 -6.86 -5.65
C GLU A 115 -21.27 -5.76 -5.49
N TRP A 116 -20.90 -5.05 -6.57
CA TRP A 116 -19.97 -3.91 -6.47
C TRP A 116 -20.54 -2.74 -5.66
N GLY A 117 -21.85 -2.49 -5.72
CA GLY A 117 -22.51 -1.50 -4.88
C GLY A 117 -22.57 -1.91 -3.41
N VAL A 118 -22.77 -3.21 -3.13
CA VAL A 118 -22.70 -3.76 -1.77
C VAL A 118 -21.28 -3.61 -1.21
N VAL A 119 -20.26 -3.95 -2.01
CA VAL A 119 -18.85 -3.88 -1.60
C VAL A 119 -18.38 -2.45 -1.39
N LEU A 120 -18.50 -1.58 -2.40
CA LEU A 120 -17.90 -0.24 -2.33
C LEU A 120 -18.70 0.74 -1.47
N ARG A 121 -20.05 0.68 -1.51
CA ARG A 121 -20.89 1.65 -0.79
C ARG A 121 -21.22 1.20 0.63
N HIS A 122 -21.39 -0.08 0.87
CA HIS A 122 -21.83 -0.60 2.18
C HIS A 122 -20.68 -1.23 2.94
N ALA A 123 -19.99 -2.23 2.37
CA ALA A 123 -18.96 -2.95 3.09
C ALA A 123 -17.73 -2.06 3.34
N LEU A 124 -17.17 -1.42 2.31
CA LEU A 124 -15.98 -0.58 2.43
C LEU A 124 -16.22 0.63 3.33
N ARG A 125 -17.41 1.26 3.27
CA ARG A 125 -17.74 2.41 4.13
C ARG A 125 -17.76 2.04 5.61
N ASN A 126 -18.27 0.86 5.96
CA ASN A 126 -18.29 0.39 7.34
C ASN A 126 -16.93 -0.18 7.76
N GLY A 127 -16.21 -0.85 6.83
CA GLY A 127 -14.86 -1.36 7.06
C GLY A 127 -13.78 -0.26 7.07
N ALA A 128 -14.11 0.97 6.67
CA ALA A 128 -13.16 2.08 6.60
C ALA A 128 -12.68 2.58 7.96
N ILE A 129 -13.44 2.36 9.05
CA ILE A 129 -13.10 2.87 10.38
C ILE A 129 -11.67 2.47 10.80
N PRO A 130 -11.30 1.17 10.86
CA PRO A 130 -9.93 0.77 11.17
C PRO A 130 -8.92 1.12 10.07
N ILE A 131 -9.35 1.17 8.80
CA ILE A 131 -8.48 1.46 7.66
C ILE A 131 -7.97 2.90 7.74
N VAL A 132 -8.86 3.87 7.97
CA VAL A 132 -8.53 5.29 8.07
C VAL A 132 -7.61 5.53 9.27
N THR A 133 -7.90 4.91 10.41
CA THR A 133 -7.03 4.98 11.59
C THR A 133 -5.62 4.45 11.30
N ALA A 134 -5.52 3.32 10.59
CA ALA A 134 -4.23 2.76 10.19
C ALA A 134 -3.46 3.69 9.25
N ILE A 135 -4.14 4.28 8.25
CA ILE A 135 -3.53 5.26 7.34
C ILE A 135 -2.99 6.46 8.11
N GLY A 136 -3.73 6.97 9.09
CA GLY A 136 -3.27 8.07 9.94
C GLY A 136 -1.98 7.74 10.71
N LEU A 137 -1.91 6.54 11.28
CA LEU A 137 -0.71 6.07 12.00
C LEU A 137 0.48 5.87 11.04
N GLU A 138 0.23 5.28 9.88
CA GLU A 138 1.27 5.03 8.88
C GLU A 138 1.85 6.33 8.33
N LEU A 139 1.05 7.41 8.23
CA LEU A 139 1.57 8.70 7.77
C LEU A 139 2.69 9.22 8.68
N GLY A 140 2.55 9.07 10.00
CA GLY A 140 3.61 9.40 10.96
C GLY A 140 4.85 8.54 10.79
N ASN A 141 4.68 7.23 10.60
CA ASN A 141 5.79 6.29 10.36
C ASN A 141 6.56 6.62 9.07
N LEU A 142 5.85 6.99 8.00
CA LEU A 142 6.47 7.35 6.73
C LEU A 142 7.28 8.64 6.81
N LEU A 143 6.91 9.60 7.66
CA LEU A 143 7.72 10.81 7.89
C LEU A 143 9.09 10.46 8.49
N GLY A 144 9.13 9.52 9.46
CA GLY A 144 10.38 9.02 10.02
C GLY A 144 11.21 8.20 9.01
N GLY A 145 10.56 7.32 8.25
CA GLY A 145 11.23 6.49 7.24
C GLY A 145 11.69 7.25 5.99
N ALA A 146 11.11 8.42 5.73
CA ALA A 146 11.46 9.25 4.56
C ALA A 146 12.92 9.69 4.60
N VAL A 147 13.44 10.06 5.77
CA VAL A 147 14.84 10.51 5.93
C VAL A 147 15.83 9.44 5.48
N ILE A 148 15.60 8.18 5.88
CA ILE A 148 16.44 7.03 5.49
C ILE A 148 16.34 6.80 3.98
N THR A 149 15.13 6.88 3.43
CA THR A 149 14.90 6.66 1.99
C THR A 149 15.53 7.78 1.15
N GLU A 150 15.43 9.03 1.59
CA GLU A 150 16.06 10.19 0.96
C GLU A 150 17.58 10.06 0.92
N ALA A 151 18.19 9.54 2.00
CA ALA A 151 19.62 9.26 2.05
C ALA A 151 20.04 8.17 1.04
N VAL A 152 19.30 7.06 0.97
CA VAL A 152 19.60 5.93 0.06
C VAL A 152 19.48 6.34 -1.41
N PHE A 153 18.44 7.09 -1.77
CA PHE A 153 18.20 7.52 -3.15
C PHE A 153 18.90 8.83 -3.52
N ALA A 154 19.66 9.41 -2.59
CA ALA A 154 20.24 10.74 -2.72
C ALA A 154 19.22 11.81 -3.19
N TYR A 155 17.95 11.67 -2.77
CA TYR A 155 16.88 12.58 -3.16
C TYR A 155 16.96 13.88 -2.31
N PRO A 156 16.82 15.08 -2.91
CA PRO A 156 16.85 16.34 -2.18
C PRO A 156 15.54 16.52 -1.40
N GLY A 157 15.48 15.90 -0.22
CA GLY A 157 14.37 16.01 0.71
C GLY A 157 14.73 16.78 1.98
N VAL A 158 13.74 16.90 2.86
CA VAL A 158 13.85 17.68 4.10
C VAL A 158 14.91 17.08 5.04
N GLY A 159 15.13 15.76 4.98
CA GLY A 159 16.14 15.08 5.77
C GLY A 159 17.59 15.42 5.42
N ARG A 160 17.83 16.10 4.30
CA ARG A 160 19.17 16.60 3.91
C ARG A 160 19.41 18.08 4.20
N LEU A 161 18.38 18.81 4.65
CA LEU A 161 18.47 20.23 5.00
C LEU A 161 18.67 20.46 6.51
N ALA A 162 18.66 19.39 7.31
CA ALA A 162 18.80 19.39 8.77
C ALA A 162 20.18 18.90 9.21
#